data_AF-A0A098VQ40-F1
#
_entry.id   AF-A0A098VQ40-F1
#
_cell.length_a   1.000
_cell.length_b   1.000
_cell.length_c   1.000
_cell.angle_alpha   90.00
_cell.angle_beta   90.00
_cell.angle_gamma   90.00
#
_symmetry.space_group_name_H-M   'P 1'
#
loop_
_entity.id
_entity.type
_entity.pdbx_description
1 polymer ?
#
loop_
_entity_poly.entity_id
_entity_poly.type
_entity_poly.pdbx_seq_one_letter_code
_entity_poly.pdbx_strand_id
1 'polypeptide(L)'
;MVVFFPSYWSLNNFKSICEQNLLLEKLSSNKKVFWETNVSVELSPILSAFMTTCDNSRPKGAILFAVINGKVSEGINFSNHYGRAVIVVGLPFPNQSSPEISEMIKFLSSTPNCKISSSTFLENACMRSLLGRVIRNMNDYATIVLLDCRYSQENIVKKLPKWILPSLRVCKNFGDAYKGCVQFFKSIDQMV
;
A
#
# COMPACT_ATOMS: atom_id res chain seq x y z
N MET A 1 -1.84 -11.25 -1.32
CA MET A 1 -1.82 -9.92 -1.97
C MET A 1 -2.40 -8.93 -0.99
N VAL A 2 -1.79 -7.76 -0.85
CA VAL A 2 -2.27 -6.71 0.06
C VAL A 2 -2.52 -5.45 -0.75
N VAL A 3 -3.67 -4.81 -0.53
CA VAL A 3 -4.07 -3.58 -1.22
C VAL A 3 -4.32 -2.52 -0.16
N PHE A 4 -3.57 -1.43 -0.26
CA PHE A 4 -3.52 -0.36 0.70
C PHE A 4 -4.28 0.86 0.19
N PHE A 5 -5.22 1.36 1.00
CA PHE A 5 -5.96 2.60 0.77
C PHE A 5 -5.47 3.72 1.68
N PRO A 6 -5.64 4.99 1.28
CA PRO A 6 -5.17 6.12 2.08
C PRO A 6 -6.05 6.41 3.29
N SER A 7 -7.30 5.94 3.30
CA SER A 7 -8.25 6.15 4.40
C SER A 7 -9.33 5.05 4.46
N TYR A 8 -9.96 4.90 5.62
CA TYR A 8 -11.14 4.01 5.79
C TYR A 8 -12.31 4.45 4.92
N TRP A 9 -12.46 5.76 4.68
CA TRP A 9 -13.52 6.25 3.79
C TRP A 9 -13.33 5.74 2.36
N SER A 10 -12.11 5.84 1.82
CA SER A 10 -11.79 5.32 0.49
C SER A 10 -11.96 3.80 0.40
N LEU A 11 -11.54 3.08 1.44
CA LEU A 11 -11.71 1.62 1.55
C LEU A 11 -13.19 1.22 1.54
N ASN A 12 -14.01 1.86 2.38
CA ASN A 12 -15.44 1.57 2.49
C ASN A 12 -16.19 1.94 1.21
N ASN A 13 -15.85 3.07 0.58
CA ASN A 13 -16.42 3.44 -0.71
C ASN A 13 -16.09 2.40 -1.79
N PHE A 14 -14.84 1.93 -1.84
CA PHE A 14 -14.45 0.87 -2.76
C PHE A 14 -15.17 -0.45 -2.47
N LYS A 15 -15.35 -0.80 -1.19
CA LYS A 15 -16.12 -1.97 -0.76
C LYS A 15 -17.57 -1.91 -1.27
N SER A 16 -18.25 -0.78 -1.07
CA SER A 16 -19.63 -0.58 -1.55
C SER A 16 -19.73 -0.68 -3.08
N ILE A 17 -18.79 -0.10 -3.82
CA ILE A 17 -18.72 -0.23 -5.29
C ILE A 17 -18.51 -1.69 -5.70
N CYS A 18 -17.67 -2.44 -4.97
CA CYS A 18 -17.42 -3.85 -5.26
C CYS A 18 -18.65 -4.73 -5.04
N GLU A 19 -19.42 -4.45 -3.99
CA GLU A 19 -20.67 -5.15 -3.66
C GLU A 19 -21.76 -4.86 -4.71
N GLN A 20 -21.86 -3.63 -5.19
CA GLN A 20 -22.84 -3.24 -6.20
C GLN A 20 -22.56 -3.82 -7.59
N ASN A 21 -21.29 -3.99 -7.98
CA ASN A 21 -20.90 -4.35 -9.35
C ASN A 21 -20.59 -5.85 -9.55
N LEU A 22 -20.95 -6.72 -8.59
CA LEU A 22 -20.58 -8.15 -8.58
C LEU A 22 -19.06 -8.38 -8.74
N LEU A 23 -18.24 -7.36 -8.47
CA LEU A 23 -16.78 -7.46 -8.55
C LEU A 23 -16.26 -8.31 -7.40
N LEU A 24 -16.91 -8.22 -6.24
CA LEU A 24 -16.57 -9.04 -5.09
C LEU A 24 -16.68 -10.54 -5.40
N GLU A 25 -17.68 -10.96 -6.18
CA GLU A 25 -17.85 -12.36 -6.59
C GLU A 25 -16.72 -12.82 -7.52
N LYS A 26 -16.36 -11.98 -8.50
CA LYS A 26 -15.23 -12.23 -9.43
C LYS A 26 -13.88 -12.28 -8.71
N LEU A 27 -13.69 -11.49 -7.67
CA LEU A 27 -12.49 -11.55 -6.84
C LEU A 27 -12.51 -12.80 -5.97
N SER A 28 -13.65 -13.10 -5.35
CA SER A 28 -13.85 -14.23 -4.44
C SER A 28 -13.75 -15.59 -5.13
N SER A 29 -14.04 -15.68 -6.43
CA SER A 29 -13.86 -16.91 -7.22
C SER A 29 -12.38 -17.32 -7.32
N ASN A 30 -11.48 -16.32 -7.32
CA ASN A 30 -10.05 -16.51 -7.48
C ASN A 30 -9.30 -16.54 -6.15
N LYS A 31 -9.63 -15.64 -5.21
CA LYS A 31 -8.94 -15.49 -3.93
C LYS A 31 -9.94 -15.13 -2.83
N LYS A 32 -9.71 -15.64 -1.61
CA LYS A 32 -10.51 -15.20 -0.47
C LYS A 32 -10.20 -13.74 -0.14
N VAL A 33 -11.24 -12.94 0.05
CA VAL A 33 -11.13 -11.49 0.28
C VAL A 33 -11.33 -11.18 1.76
N PHE A 34 -10.43 -10.36 2.30
CA PHE A 34 -10.46 -9.84 3.66
C PHE A 34 -10.43 -8.31 3.62
N TRP A 35 -11.11 -7.69 4.58
CA TRP A 35 -11.24 -6.24 4.70
C TRP A 35 -10.82 -5.81 6.09
N GLU A 36 -9.92 -4.82 6.20
CA GLU A 36 -9.61 -4.16 7.45
C GLU A 36 -10.83 -3.37 7.95
N THR A 37 -11.08 -3.42 9.25
CA THR A 37 -12.07 -2.58 9.93
C THR A 37 -11.36 -1.60 10.86
N ASN A 38 -12.03 -0.48 11.18
CA ASN A 38 -11.53 0.50 12.14
C ASN A 38 -11.68 0.02 13.60
N VAL A 39 -12.34 -1.11 13.83
CA VAL A 39 -12.60 -1.71 15.15
C VAL A 39 -11.44 -2.61 15.54
N SER A 40 -10.70 -2.25 16.59
CA SER A 40 -9.48 -2.99 16.99
C SER A 40 -9.74 -4.45 17.32
N VAL A 41 -10.89 -4.75 17.93
CA VAL A 41 -11.25 -6.09 18.43
C VAL A 41 -11.42 -7.09 17.29
N GLU A 42 -11.94 -6.64 16.15
CA GLU A 42 -12.19 -7.49 14.98
C GLU A 42 -10.93 -7.73 14.14
N LEU A 43 -9.87 -6.97 14.40
CA LEU A 43 -8.70 -6.97 13.55
C LEU A 43 -7.90 -8.27 13.66
N SER A 44 -7.52 -8.64 14.88
CA SER A 44 -6.74 -9.85 15.17
C SER A 44 -7.32 -11.12 14.52
N PRO A 45 -8.64 -11.41 14.61
CA PRO A 45 -9.20 -12.59 13.96
C PRO A 45 -9.22 -12.50 12.42
N ILE A 46 -9.40 -11.31 11.83
CA ILE A 46 -9.33 -11.13 10.37
C ILE A 46 -7.94 -11.48 9.86
N LEU A 47 -6.90 -11.07 10.58
CA LEU A 47 -5.52 -11.26 10.20
C LEU A 47 -5.04 -12.69 10.39
N SER A 48 -5.42 -13.33 11.50
CA SER A 48 -5.15 -14.75 11.69
C SER A 48 -5.86 -15.58 10.62
N ALA A 49 -7.11 -15.25 10.28
CA ALA A 49 -7.81 -15.91 9.19
C ALA A 49 -7.14 -15.67 7.83
N PHE A 50 -6.61 -14.47 7.57
CA PHE A 50 -5.84 -14.17 6.36
C PHE A 50 -4.55 -14.99 6.28
N MET A 51 -3.75 -15.06 7.35
CA MET A 51 -2.51 -15.85 7.40
C MET A 51 -2.80 -17.35 7.22
N THR A 52 -3.74 -17.90 7.98
CA THR A 52 -4.18 -19.31 7.86
C THR A 52 -4.66 -19.62 6.43
N THR A 53 -5.37 -18.69 5.80
CA THR A 53 -5.78 -18.85 4.40
C THR A 53 -4.57 -18.84 3.46
N CYS A 54 -3.59 -17.96 3.67
CA CYS A 54 -2.37 -17.94 2.85
C CYS A 54 -1.55 -19.23 2.98
N ASP A 55 -1.52 -19.83 4.18
CA ASP A 55 -0.78 -21.07 4.44
C ASP A 55 -1.48 -22.30 3.83
N ASN A 56 -2.81 -22.39 3.98
CA ASN A 56 -3.58 -23.57 3.58
C ASN A 56 -4.09 -23.53 2.13
N SER A 57 -4.23 -22.35 1.52
CA SER A 57 -4.97 -22.18 0.25
C SER A 57 -4.07 -22.18 -0.98
N ARG A 58 -3.04 -23.02 -1.05
CA ARG A 58 -2.30 -23.19 -2.31
C ARG A 58 -3.22 -23.92 -3.30
N PRO A 59 -3.55 -23.32 -4.47
CA PRO A 59 -2.90 -22.17 -5.13
C PRO A 59 -3.64 -20.81 -5.04
N LYS A 60 -4.88 -20.77 -4.56
CA LYS A 60 -5.76 -19.59 -4.68
C LYS A 60 -5.34 -18.40 -3.79
N GLY A 61 -4.78 -18.61 -2.61
CA GLY A 61 -4.31 -17.54 -1.72
C GLY A 61 -5.40 -16.52 -1.33
N ALA A 62 -4.98 -15.36 -0.79
CA ALA A 62 -5.90 -14.35 -0.27
C ALA A 62 -5.55 -12.90 -0.69
N ILE A 63 -6.57 -12.03 -0.62
CA ILE A 63 -6.47 -10.58 -0.79
C ILE A 63 -6.86 -9.92 0.52
N LEU A 64 -6.01 -9.04 1.02
CA LEU A 64 -6.32 -8.17 2.15
C LEU A 64 -6.41 -6.73 1.68
N PHE A 65 -7.58 -6.12 1.85
CA PHE A 65 -7.76 -4.68 1.68
C PHE A 65 -7.56 -3.98 3.03
N ALA A 66 -6.59 -3.08 3.11
CA ALA A 66 -6.11 -2.44 4.32
C ALA A 66 -5.94 -0.93 4.15
N VAL A 67 -5.77 -0.19 5.24
CA VAL A 67 -5.52 1.25 5.27
C VAL A 67 -4.06 1.52 5.64
N ILE A 68 -3.41 2.42 4.91
CA ILE A 68 -2.03 2.87 5.19
C ILE A 68 -2.04 3.67 6.47
N ASN A 69 -1.12 3.37 7.39
CA ASN A 69 -1.14 3.90 8.75
C ASN A 69 -2.41 3.53 9.54
N GLY A 70 -3.18 2.53 9.07
CA GLY A 70 -4.21 1.86 9.85
C GLY A 70 -3.61 0.92 10.90
N LYS A 71 -4.46 0.37 11.75
CA LYS A 71 -4.04 -0.48 12.88
C LYS A 71 -3.34 -1.75 12.39
N VAL A 72 -3.78 -2.31 11.25
CA VAL A 72 -3.12 -3.46 10.61
C VAL A 72 -1.70 -3.12 10.20
N SER A 73 -1.55 -1.94 9.60
CA SER A 73 -0.27 -1.55 9.04
C SER A 73 0.78 -1.31 10.13
N GLU A 74 0.38 -0.89 11.34
CA GLU A 74 1.28 -0.56 12.47
C GLU A 74 1.85 -1.79 13.17
N GLY A 75 1.03 -2.82 13.41
CA GLY A 75 1.45 -3.98 14.19
C GLY A 75 2.00 -5.16 13.39
N ILE A 76 1.82 -5.18 12.07
CA ILE A 76 1.84 -6.47 11.34
C ILE A 76 2.91 -6.52 10.29
N ASN A 77 3.69 -7.60 10.38
CA ASN A 77 4.72 -7.97 9.44
C ASN A 77 4.13 -8.87 8.34
N PHE A 78 3.98 -8.33 7.13
CA PHE A 78 3.67 -9.14 5.94
C PHE A 78 4.96 -9.74 5.36
N SER A 79 5.68 -10.51 6.17
CA SER A 79 6.91 -11.18 5.73
C SER A 79 6.59 -12.36 4.80
N ASN A 80 7.55 -12.68 3.93
CA ASN A 80 7.53 -13.88 3.10
C ASN A 80 6.32 -13.92 2.15
N HIS A 81 5.58 -15.03 2.11
CA HIS A 81 4.52 -15.28 1.13
C HIS A 81 3.22 -14.50 1.38
N TYR A 82 3.08 -13.82 2.53
CA TYR A 82 1.87 -13.04 2.85
C TYR A 82 1.73 -11.77 2.00
N GLY A 83 2.86 -11.23 1.50
CA GLY A 83 2.95 -9.91 0.85
C GLY A 83 3.51 -9.90 -0.58
N ARG A 84 3.46 -11.00 -1.33
CA ARG A 84 4.13 -11.11 -2.67
C ARG A 84 3.75 -10.04 -3.69
N ALA A 85 2.50 -9.58 -3.63
CA ALA A 85 2.03 -8.45 -4.43
C ALA A 85 1.39 -7.43 -3.49
N VAL A 86 1.90 -6.20 -3.53
CA VAL A 86 1.35 -5.07 -2.77
C VAL A 86 0.92 -3.98 -3.72
N ILE A 87 -0.32 -3.53 -3.58
CA ILE A 87 -0.89 -2.43 -4.35
C ILE A 87 -1.11 -1.28 -3.38
N VAL A 88 -0.64 -0.09 -3.73
CA VAL A 88 -0.90 1.13 -2.99
C VAL A 88 -1.81 2.00 -3.84
N VAL A 89 -3.01 2.27 -3.36
CA VAL A 89 -3.99 3.12 -4.03
C VAL A 89 -3.81 4.56 -3.55
N GLY A 90 -3.45 5.45 -4.48
CA GLY A 90 -3.27 6.86 -4.19
C GLY A 90 -2.06 7.19 -3.30
N LEU A 91 -1.94 8.48 -2.96
CA LEU A 91 -0.97 8.98 -1.98
C LEU A 91 -1.66 9.18 -0.62
N PRO A 92 -1.19 8.52 0.47
CA PRO A 92 -1.71 8.69 1.83
C PRO A 92 -1.21 10.01 2.43
N PHE A 93 -1.71 11.12 1.94
CA PHE A 93 -1.43 12.42 2.55
C PHE A 93 -2.03 12.46 3.95
N PRO A 94 -1.29 13.00 4.94
CA PRO A 94 -1.85 13.18 6.27
C PRO A 94 -3.01 14.18 6.23
N ASN A 95 -3.96 14.02 7.14
CA ASN A 95 -5.09 14.92 7.25
C ASN A 95 -4.60 16.31 7.70
N GLN A 96 -4.69 17.30 6.82
CA GLN A 96 -4.28 18.68 7.13
C GLN A 96 -5.17 19.34 8.20
N SER A 97 -6.39 18.84 8.38
CA SER A 97 -7.31 19.30 9.43
C SER A 97 -6.99 18.73 10.81
N SER A 98 -6.02 17.81 10.92
CA SER A 98 -5.61 17.31 12.24
C SER A 98 -4.90 18.43 13.01
N PRO A 99 -5.15 18.57 14.32
CA PRO A 99 -4.54 19.64 15.12
C PRO A 99 -3.01 19.54 15.11
N GLU A 100 -2.45 18.32 15.10
CA GLU A 100 -1.01 18.09 15.10
C GLU A 100 -0.37 18.56 13.78
N ILE A 101 -0.99 18.22 12.64
CA ILE A 101 -0.48 18.61 11.33
C ILE A 101 -0.67 20.12 11.11
N SER A 102 -1.81 20.66 11.50
CA SER A 102 -2.09 22.10 11.43
C SER A 102 -1.08 22.89 12.25
N GLU A 103 -0.80 22.47 13.48
CA GLU A 103 0.15 23.16 14.34
C GLU A 103 1.58 23.03 13.83
N MET A 104 1.95 21.86 13.28
CA MET A 104 3.26 21.70 12.62
C MET A 104 3.40 22.61 11.40
N ILE A 105 2.35 22.75 10.59
CA ILE A 105 2.34 23.66 9.43
C ILE A 105 2.50 25.11 9.90
N LYS A 106 1.80 25.52 10.96
CA LYS A 106 1.95 26.87 11.55
C LYS A 106 3.36 27.11 12.06
N PHE A 107 3.92 26.14 12.79
CA PHE A 107 5.29 26.20 13.32
C PHE A 107 6.33 26.35 12.20
N LEU A 108 6.21 25.56 11.13
CA LEU A 108 7.09 25.65 9.96
C LEU A 108 6.97 27.02 9.26
N SER A 109 5.76 27.60 9.26
CA SER A 109 5.50 28.91 8.65
C SER A 109 5.97 30.08 9.51
N SER A 110 5.95 29.95 10.83
CA SER A 110 6.38 30.99 11.78
C SER A 110 7.87 30.98 12.07
N THR A 111 8.58 29.89 11.75
CA THR A 111 10.02 29.76 11.99
C THR A 111 10.82 30.51 10.91
N PRO A 112 11.51 31.63 11.26
CA PRO A 112 12.36 32.34 10.31
C PRO A 112 13.52 31.44 9.86
N ASN A 113 13.87 31.48 8.58
CA ASN A 113 14.88 30.64 7.92
C ASN A 113 14.55 29.14 7.81
N CYS A 114 13.29 28.72 7.99
CA CYS A 114 12.90 27.34 7.71
C CYS A 114 13.01 27.05 6.20
N LYS A 115 13.91 26.13 5.81
CA LYS A 115 14.10 25.71 4.41
C LYS A 115 13.01 24.76 3.90
N ILE A 116 12.13 24.28 4.79
CA ILE A 116 11.13 23.26 4.48
C ILE A 116 9.77 23.92 4.34
N SER A 117 9.24 23.94 3.12
CA SER A 117 7.85 24.34 2.87
C SER A 117 6.86 23.33 3.45
N SER A 118 5.68 23.79 3.85
CA SER A 118 4.57 22.95 4.33
C SER A 118 4.19 21.86 3.32
N SER A 119 4.22 22.17 2.01
CA SER A 119 3.97 21.17 0.95
C SER A 119 5.03 20.07 0.95
N THR A 120 6.31 20.46 1.04
CA THR A 120 7.45 19.53 1.13
C THR A 120 7.35 18.65 2.37
N PHE A 121 6.95 19.20 3.51
CA PHE A 121 6.72 18.45 4.74
C PHE A 121 5.62 17.38 4.57
N LEU A 122 4.47 17.76 4.01
CA LEU A 122 3.34 16.85 3.78
C LEU A 122 3.72 15.72 2.80
N GLU A 123 4.42 16.06 1.72
CA GLU A 123 4.94 15.06 0.77
C GLU A 123 5.93 14.12 1.46
N ASN A 124 6.86 14.63 2.28
CA ASN A 124 7.83 13.80 2.99
C ASN A 124 7.15 12.86 4.00
N ALA A 125 6.13 13.34 4.72
CA ALA A 125 5.32 12.53 5.62
C ALA A 125 4.62 11.39 4.86
N CYS A 126 4.00 11.70 3.72
CA CYS A 126 3.34 10.73 2.85
C CYS A 126 4.30 9.62 2.39
N MET A 127 5.49 9.99 1.90
CA MET A 127 6.47 9.06 1.35
C MET A 127 7.06 8.11 2.40
N ARG A 128 7.22 8.57 3.65
CA ARG A 128 7.68 7.72 4.76
C ARG A 128 6.67 6.64 5.11
N SER A 129 5.37 6.97 5.10
CA SER A 129 4.30 6.03 5.44
C SER A 129 4.14 4.88 4.45
N LEU A 130 4.47 5.13 3.18
CA LEU A 130 4.23 4.20 2.06
C LEU A 130 5.16 2.99 2.05
N LEU A 131 6.43 3.18 2.40
CA LEU A 131 7.49 2.24 1.99
C LEU A 131 8.13 1.49 3.15
N GLY A 132 7.96 1.97 4.39
CA GLY A 132 8.47 1.29 5.58
C GLY A 132 7.74 0.00 5.95
N ARG A 133 6.69 -0.39 5.20
CA ARG A 133 5.76 -1.47 5.61
C ARG A 133 5.74 -2.68 4.66
N VAL A 134 6.27 -2.55 3.45
CA VAL A 134 6.07 -3.53 2.37
C VAL A 134 7.21 -4.55 2.22
N ILE A 135 8.47 -4.13 2.34
CA ILE A 135 9.64 -5.02 2.22
C ILE A 135 10.43 -4.92 3.51
N ARG A 136 10.55 -6.04 4.23
CA ARG A 136 11.12 -6.09 5.58
C ARG A 136 12.32 -7.03 5.72
N ASN A 137 12.53 -7.93 4.77
CA ASN A 137 13.62 -8.90 4.84
C ASN A 137 14.45 -8.87 3.55
N MET A 138 15.77 -8.99 3.68
CA MET A 138 16.74 -8.90 2.59
C MET A 138 16.51 -9.99 1.53
N ASN A 139 16.01 -11.15 1.96
CA ASN A 139 15.73 -12.29 1.09
C ASN A 139 14.28 -12.33 0.60
N ASP A 140 13.50 -11.28 0.87
CA ASP A 140 12.09 -11.23 0.49
C ASP A 140 11.90 -10.52 -0.84
N TYR A 141 11.01 -11.05 -1.67
CA TYR A 141 10.68 -10.47 -2.96
C TYR A 141 9.19 -10.17 -3.04
N ALA A 142 8.87 -8.99 -3.57
CA ALA A 142 7.50 -8.58 -3.81
C ALA A 142 7.44 -7.61 -4.98
N THR A 143 6.32 -7.62 -5.69
CA THR A 143 5.99 -6.55 -6.63
C THR A 143 5.17 -5.48 -5.91
N ILE A 144 5.61 -4.22 -6.03
CA ILE A 144 4.90 -3.06 -5.49
C ILE A 144 4.28 -2.28 -6.65
N VAL A 145 2.96 -2.15 -6.66
CA VAL A 145 2.22 -1.36 -7.65
C VAL A 145 1.74 -0.08 -6.99
N LEU A 146 2.30 1.05 -7.42
CA LEU A 146 1.93 2.39 -6.98
C LEU A 146 0.84 2.94 -7.92
N LEU A 147 -0.41 2.91 -7.50
CA LEU A 147 -1.57 3.26 -8.31
C LEU A 147 -1.98 4.73 -8.09
N ASP A 148 -1.20 5.64 -8.69
CA ASP A 148 -1.51 7.08 -8.79
C ASP A 148 -0.63 7.72 -9.89
N CYS A 149 -1.16 8.65 -10.67
CA CYS A 149 -0.37 9.37 -11.67
C CYS A 149 0.70 10.28 -11.05
N ARG A 150 0.51 10.73 -9.80
CA ARG A 150 1.48 11.59 -9.10
C ARG A 150 2.81 10.89 -8.84
N TYR A 151 2.84 9.56 -8.78
CA TYR A 151 4.08 8.80 -8.65
C TYR A 151 5.01 8.92 -9.85
N SER A 152 4.53 9.37 -11.02
CA SER A 152 5.38 9.63 -12.18
C SER A 152 6.01 11.04 -12.18
N GLN A 153 5.62 11.91 -11.23
CA GLN A 153 6.16 13.26 -11.15
C GLN A 153 7.56 13.26 -10.52
N GLU A 154 8.47 14.06 -11.06
CA GLU A 154 9.87 14.07 -10.61
C GLU A 154 10.04 14.43 -9.13
N ASN A 155 9.21 15.33 -8.59
CA ASN A 155 9.24 15.72 -7.17
C ASN A 155 8.95 14.53 -6.25
N ILE A 156 8.01 13.66 -6.64
CA ILE A 156 7.66 12.45 -5.88
C ILE A 156 8.72 11.37 -6.10
N VAL A 157 9.17 11.15 -7.33
CA VAL A 157 10.22 10.16 -7.63
C VAL A 157 11.51 10.46 -6.87
N LYS A 158 11.94 11.72 -6.80
CA LYS A 158 13.13 12.14 -6.04
C LYS A 158 13.03 11.87 -4.54
N LYS A 159 11.81 11.72 -4.01
CA LYS A 159 11.52 11.42 -2.60
C LYS A 159 11.37 9.92 -2.32
N LEU A 160 11.34 9.07 -3.35
CA LEU A 160 11.37 7.63 -3.17
C LEU A 160 12.75 7.19 -2.63
N PRO A 161 12.81 6.17 -1.76
CA PRO A 161 14.04 5.55 -1.31
C PRO A 161 14.89 5.09 -2.48
N LYS A 162 16.19 5.36 -2.38
CA LYS A 162 17.18 5.03 -3.41
C LYS A 162 17.20 3.56 -3.81
N TRP A 163 16.79 2.65 -2.92
CA TRP A 163 16.77 1.22 -3.19
C TRP A 163 15.62 0.78 -4.12
N ILE A 164 14.51 1.55 -4.19
CA ILE A 164 13.39 1.23 -5.11
C ILE A 164 13.66 1.81 -6.50
N LEU A 165 14.35 2.94 -6.58
CA LEU A 165 14.55 3.69 -7.83
C LEU A 165 15.08 2.84 -9.00
N PRO A 166 16.08 1.93 -8.82
CA PRO A 166 16.57 1.10 -9.92
C PRO A 166 15.51 0.16 -10.51
N SER A 167 14.54 -0.24 -9.69
CA SER A 167 13.45 -1.15 -10.07
C SER A 167 12.16 -0.43 -10.46
N LEU A 168 12.13 0.91 -10.36
CA LEU A 168 10.95 1.71 -10.66
C LEU A 168 10.67 1.70 -12.15
N ARG A 169 9.45 1.30 -12.53
CA ARG A 169 8.96 1.33 -13.92
C ARG A 169 7.66 2.10 -13.99
N VAL A 170 7.65 3.16 -14.79
CA VAL A 170 6.42 3.92 -15.08
C VAL A 170 5.67 3.20 -16.19
N CYS A 171 4.50 2.64 -15.86
CA CYS A 171 3.65 1.91 -16.81
C CYS A 171 2.57 2.84 -17.37
N LYS A 172 2.30 2.77 -18.69
CA LYS A 172 1.32 3.65 -19.35
C LYS A 172 -0.11 3.10 -19.28
N ASN A 173 -0.24 1.77 -19.26
CA ASN A 173 -1.51 1.08 -19.23
C ASN A 173 -1.44 -0.16 -18.32
N PHE A 174 -2.60 -0.77 -18.07
CA PHE A 174 -2.70 -1.98 -17.26
C PHE A 174 -1.92 -3.16 -17.86
N GLY A 175 -1.93 -3.32 -19.18
CA GLY A 175 -1.24 -4.41 -19.86
C GLY A 175 0.28 -4.40 -19.63
N ASP A 176 0.90 -3.22 -19.69
CA ASP A 176 2.32 -3.02 -19.43
C ASP A 176 2.65 -3.37 -17.97
N ALA A 177 1.83 -2.90 -17.02
CA ALA A 177 2.01 -3.20 -15.61
C ALA A 177 1.86 -4.70 -15.33
N TYR A 178 0.82 -5.33 -15.89
CA TYR A 178 0.57 -6.77 -15.75
C TYR A 178 1.72 -7.60 -16.34
N LYS A 179 2.19 -7.25 -17.54
CA LYS A 179 3.34 -7.90 -18.18
C LYS A 179 4.59 -7.79 -17.32
N GLY A 180 4.84 -6.61 -16.73
CA GLY A 180 5.96 -6.39 -15.80
C GLY A 180 5.89 -7.30 -14.58
N CYS A 181 4.73 -7.41 -13.94
CA CYS A 181 4.51 -8.32 -12.81
C CYS A 181 4.77 -9.78 -13.19
N VAL A 182 4.21 -10.24 -14.32
CA VAL A 182 4.38 -11.63 -14.79
C VAL A 182 5.85 -11.94 -15.09
N GLN A 183 6.56 -11.03 -15.76
CA GLN A 183 7.99 -11.20 -16.05
C GLN A 183 8.83 -11.28 -14.78
N PHE A 184 8.51 -10.44 -13.77
CA PHE A 184 9.19 -10.46 -12.49
C PHE A 184 9.06 -11.83 -11.80
N PHE A 185 7.84 -12.34 -11.61
CA PHE A 185 7.66 -13.64 -10.95
C PHE A 185 8.29 -14.79 -11.73
N LYS A 186 8.19 -14.79 -13.07
CA LYS A 186 8.89 -15.78 -13.91
C LYS A 186 10.41 -15.75 -13.74
N SER A 187 11.00 -14.56 -13.60
CA SER A 187 12.45 -14.44 -13.39
C SER A 187 12.89 -14.96 -12.02
N ILE A 188 12.05 -14.80 -10.99
CA ILE A 188 12.32 -15.33 -9.66
C ILE A 188 12.17 -16.86 -9.64
N ASP A 189 11.15 -17.40 -10.30
CA ASP A 189 10.94 -18.85 -10.42
C ASP A 189 12.08 -19.56 -11.18
N GLN A 190 12.89 -18.82 -11.96
CA GLN A 190 14.08 -19.35 -12.64
C GLN A 190 15.36 -19.26 -11.80
N MET A 191 15.36 -18.44 -10.75
CA MET A 191 16.51 -18.26 -9.85
C MET A 191 16.45 -19.17 -8.61
N VAL A 192 15.28 -19.72 -8.30
CA VAL A 192 15.01 -20.65 -7.20
C VAL A 192 14.99 -22.08 -7.72
#